data_AF-A0A6A4T887-F1
#
_entry.id   AF-A0A6A4T887-F1
#
_cell.length_a   1.000
_cell.length_b   1.000
_cell.length_c   1.000
_cell.angle_alpha   90.00
_cell.angle_beta   90.00
_cell.angle_gamma   90.00
#
_symmetry.space_group_name_H-M   'P 1'
#
loop_
_entity.id
_entity.type
_entity.pdbx_description
1 polymer ?
#
loop_
_entity_poly.entity_id
_entity_poly.type
_entity_poly.pdbx_seq_one_letter_code
_entity_poly.pdbx_strand_id
1 'polypeptide(L)'
;MEEQQRALDILSSQVIELMAKVQTLNSEVQRSNTEMYSVKPVQSHGRDCSDIKDSLVSVVPKIPSGIYIVHPENTDSSFEKETRFQLHVALTSHDDITSYASYDDFRLDSETQFFCIHLGRYAGSAGDAFRGYDQEQNQDTAPFSASDVDNDGCNPSCSIGNRTVESCSAQHNQTGWWFNQCGLANLNGCPEDAEQSQGQRTHILWDTWRQNGVAHTIKSVTMKIRRIATNN
;
A
#
# COMPACT_ATOMS: atom_id res chain seq x y z
N MET A 1 -45.33 -10.37 -44.94
CA MET A 1 -45.60 -9.16 -44.13
C MET A 1 -45.45 -9.45 -42.64
N GLU A 2 -46.13 -10.47 -42.10
CA GLU A 2 -46.02 -10.83 -40.67
C GLU A 2 -44.61 -11.24 -40.21
N GLU A 3 -43.86 -12.01 -41.02
CA GLU A 3 -42.47 -12.40 -40.68
C GLU A 3 -41.53 -11.19 -40.57
N GLN A 4 -41.67 -10.21 -41.45
CA GLN A 4 -40.87 -8.98 -41.42
C GLN A 4 -41.23 -8.13 -40.20
N GLN A 5 -42.51 -8.05 -39.83
CA GLN A 5 -42.94 -7.33 -38.64
C GLN A 5 -42.40 -8.00 -37.36
N ARG A 6 -42.43 -9.34 -37.30
CA ARG A 6 -41.91 -10.12 -36.16
C ARG A 6 -40.40 -9.97 -36.00
N ALA A 7 -39.66 -9.96 -37.11
CA ALA A 7 -38.22 -9.70 -37.09
C ALA A 7 -37.89 -8.27 -36.63
N LEU A 8 -38.70 -7.29 -37.04
CA LEU A 8 -38.56 -5.90 -36.62
C LEU A 8 -38.80 -5.73 -35.10
N ASP A 9 -39.81 -6.42 -34.56
CA ASP A 9 -40.13 -6.38 -33.13
C ASP A 9 -39.02 -7.02 -32.28
N ILE A 10 -38.41 -8.12 -32.75
CA ILE A 10 -37.27 -8.77 -32.09
C ILE A 10 -36.05 -7.84 -32.08
N LEU A 11 -35.73 -7.22 -33.22
CA LEU A 11 -34.63 -6.26 -33.33
C LEU A 11 -34.85 -5.05 -32.43
N SER A 12 -36.08 -4.53 -32.38
CA SER A 12 -36.46 -3.42 -31.49
C SER A 12 -36.24 -3.78 -30.02
N SER A 13 -36.67 -4.98 -29.60
CA SER A 13 -36.47 -5.48 -28.23
C SER A 13 -34.99 -5.61 -27.86
N GLN A 14 -34.18 -6.18 -28.76
CA GLN A 14 -32.73 -6.33 -28.55
C GLN A 14 -32.03 -4.96 -28.45
N VAL A 15 -32.45 -4.00 -29.26
CA VAL A 15 -31.90 -2.64 -29.25
C VAL A 15 -32.26 -1.92 -27.94
N ILE A 16 -33.47 -2.12 -27.41
CA ILE A 16 -33.89 -1.58 -26.10
C ILE A 16 -33.07 -2.21 -24.97
N GLU A 17 -32.88 -3.53 -24.99
CA GLU A 17 -32.09 -4.23 -23.98
C GLU A 17 -30.61 -3.78 -24.00
N LEU A 18 -30.06 -3.60 -25.20
CA LEU A 18 -28.69 -3.13 -25.37
C LEU A 18 -28.53 -1.68 -24.88
N MET A 19 -29.49 -0.81 -25.17
CA MET A 19 -29.48 0.57 -24.66
C MET A 19 -29.56 0.61 -23.13
N ALA A 20 -30.37 -0.25 -22.51
CA ALA A 20 -30.43 -0.36 -21.06
C ALA A 20 -29.09 -0.81 -20.46
N LYS A 21 -28.43 -1.82 -21.05
CA LYS A 21 -27.10 -2.29 -20.62
C LYS A 21 -26.04 -1.20 -20.75
N VAL A 22 -26.06 -0.43 -21.85
CA VAL A 22 -25.15 0.70 -22.05
C VAL A 22 -25.37 1.79 -21.00
N GLN A 23 -26.63 2.11 -20.67
CA GLN A 23 -26.94 3.10 -19.63
C GLN A 23 -26.48 2.65 -18.24
N THR A 24 -26.67 1.38 -17.89
CA THR A 24 -26.17 0.80 -16.63
C THR A 24 -24.64 0.83 -16.58
N LEU A 25 -23.96 0.44 -17.66
CA LEU A 25 -22.51 0.47 -17.69
C LEU A 25 -21.97 1.90 -17.60
N ASN A 26 -22.64 2.86 -18.24
CA ASN A 26 -22.25 4.27 -18.18
C ASN A 26 -22.48 4.84 -16.77
N SER A 27 -23.56 4.46 -16.07
CA SER A 27 -23.79 4.88 -14.68
C SER A 27 -22.81 4.23 -13.71
N GLU A 28 -22.42 2.98 -13.93
CA GLU A 28 -21.37 2.29 -13.16
C GLU A 28 -19.99 2.92 -13.37
N VAL A 29 -19.64 3.26 -14.62
CA VAL A 29 -18.38 3.98 -14.93
C VAL A 29 -18.38 5.37 -14.30
N GLN A 30 -19.50 6.10 -14.36
CA GLN A 30 -19.63 7.40 -13.70
C GLN A 30 -19.56 7.28 -12.17
N ARG A 31 -20.17 6.26 -11.58
CA ARG A 31 -20.08 5.99 -10.14
C ARG A 31 -18.64 5.62 -9.74
N SER A 32 -17.98 4.74 -10.50
CA SER A 32 -16.58 4.35 -10.25
C SER A 32 -15.63 5.53 -10.38
N ASN A 33 -15.83 6.41 -11.38
CA ASN A 33 -15.09 7.65 -11.52
C ASN A 33 -15.37 8.61 -10.36
N THR A 34 -16.63 8.76 -9.93
CA THR A 34 -16.99 9.65 -8.82
C THR A 34 -16.44 9.14 -7.49
N GLU A 35 -16.45 7.82 -7.26
CA GLU A 35 -15.79 7.18 -6.12
C GLU A 35 -14.26 7.35 -6.19
N MET A 36 -13.66 7.25 -7.38
CA MET A 36 -12.22 7.53 -7.59
C MET A 36 -11.83 8.96 -7.19
N TYR A 37 -12.71 9.94 -7.41
CA TYR A 37 -12.50 11.33 -6.98
C TYR A 37 -13.01 11.64 -5.56
N SER A 38 -13.84 10.76 -4.97
CA SER A 38 -14.43 10.92 -3.63
C SER A 38 -13.67 10.19 -2.53
N VAL A 39 -12.64 9.39 -2.85
CA VAL A 39 -11.65 8.96 -1.87
C VAL A 39 -10.88 10.20 -1.44
N LYS A 40 -11.33 10.83 -0.34
CA LYS A 40 -10.52 11.81 0.38
C LYS A 40 -9.13 11.21 0.56
N PRO A 41 -8.05 11.95 0.27
CA PRO A 41 -6.72 11.44 0.53
C PRO A 41 -6.67 11.00 1.99
N VAL A 42 -6.49 9.71 2.22
CA VAL A 42 -5.95 9.24 3.49
C VAL A 42 -4.55 9.80 3.50
N GLN A 43 -4.38 10.99 4.08
CA GLN A 43 -3.06 11.45 4.43
C GLN A 43 -2.53 10.39 5.38
N SER A 44 -1.56 9.57 4.93
CA SER A 44 -0.87 8.70 5.89
C SER A 44 -0.13 9.55 6.92
N HIS A 45 0.05 10.85 6.70
CA HIS A 45 0.73 11.75 7.62
C HIS A 45 0.06 13.12 7.59
N GLY A 46 -0.83 13.33 8.57
CA GLY A 46 -1.46 14.64 8.87
C GLY A 46 -1.31 15.04 10.33
N ARG A 47 -0.49 14.32 11.12
CA ARG A 47 -0.11 14.65 12.48
C ARG A 47 1.34 14.26 12.73
N ASP A 48 1.98 15.00 13.62
CA ASP A 48 3.38 14.90 14.06
C ASP A 48 3.80 13.44 14.33
N CYS A 49 5.00 13.05 13.89
CA CYS A 49 5.61 11.75 14.16
C CYS A 49 5.64 11.37 15.65
N SER A 50 5.51 12.36 16.54
CA SER A 50 5.36 12.19 17.98
C SER A 50 4.12 11.37 18.38
N ASP A 51 3.04 11.40 17.59
CA ASP A 51 1.80 10.65 17.88
C ASP A 51 1.99 9.12 17.75
N ILE A 52 2.98 8.67 16.96
CA ILE A 52 3.36 7.25 16.87
C ILE A 52 3.88 6.75 18.23
N LYS A 53 4.55 7.62 19.00
CA LYS A 53 5.08 7.30 20.33
C LYS A 53 3.98 7.32 21.40
N ASP A 54 3.01 8.21 21.29
CA ASP A 54 1.97 8.38 22.32
C ASP A 54 0.81 7.37 22.21
N SER A 55 0.59 6.77 21.04
CA SER A 55 -0.41 5.71 20.89
C SER A 55 0.01 4.35 21.49
N LEU A 56 1.22 4.26 22.07
CA LEU A 56 1.75 3.07 22.75
C LEU A 56 1.15 2.82 24.13
N VAL A 57 0.28 3.71 24.64
CA VAL A 57 -0.26 3.61 26.01
C VAL A 57 -1.79 3.55 26.02
N SER A 58 -2.41 2.72 25.19
CA SER A 58 -3.72 2.16 25.50
C SER A 58 -4.11 1.08 24.49
N VAL A 59 -4.66 -0.01 25.00
CA VAL A 59 -5.36 -1.12 24.32
C VAL A 59 -4.51 -2.34 23.89
N VAL A 60 -4.53 -3.35 24.77
CA VAL A 60 -4.51 -4.83 24.57
C VAL A 60 -3.49 -5.43 23.57
N PRO A 61 -2.57 -6.31 24.00
CA PRO A 61 -1.54 -6.90 23.13
C PRO A 61 -2.15 -7.95 22.21
N LYS A 62 -2.51 -7.55 20.99
CA LYS A 62 -2.85 -8.43 19.86
C LYS A 62 -2.39 -7.89 18.50
N ILE A 63 -2.24 -6.58 18.36
CA ILE A 63 -1.77 -5.94 17.13
C ILE A 63 -0.36 -5.40 17.38
N PRO A 64 0.66 -5.76 16.55
CA PRO A 64 2.00 -5.19 16.65
C PRO A 64 1.98 -3.66 16.62
N SER A 65 2.88 -3.05 17.39
CA SER A 65 3.05 -1.59 17.40
C SER A 65 3.37 -1.08 15.98
N GLY A 66 2.62 -0.08 15.49
CA GLY A 66 2.85 0.53 14.17
C GLY A 66 2.07 -0.07 12.99
N ILE A 67 1.21 -1.07 13.19
CA ILE A 67 0.20 -1.41 12.16
C ILE A 67 -0.92 -0.37 12.20
N TYR A 68 -0.84 0.64 11.32
CA TYR A 68 -1.97 1.52 11.02
C TYR A 68 -2.77 0.90 9.87
N ILE A 69 -3.67 -0.03 10.20
CA ILE A 69 -4.63 -0.50 9.19
C ILE A 69 -5.53 0.67 8.87
N VAL A 70 -5.45 1.18 7.63
CA VAL A 70 -6.44 2.10 7.07
C VAL A 70 -7.78 1.38 7.12
N HIS A 71 -8.55 1.60 8.17
CA HIS A 71 -9.97 1.33 8.18
C HIS A 71 -10.61 2.43 7.33
N PRO A 72 -11.17 2.13 6.15
CA PRO A 72 -11.96 3.11 5.42
C PRO A 72 -13.10 3.55 6.35
N GLU A 73 -13.17 4.84 6.68
CA GLU A 73 -14.29 5.32 7.48
C GLU A 73 -15.60 4.99 6.74
N ASN A 74 -16.54 4.36 7.46
CA ASN A 74 -17.83 3.79 7.01
C ASN A 74 -17.84 2.34 6.49
N THR A 75 -16.80 1.53 6.68
CA THR A 75 -16.92 0.07 6.56
C THR A 75 -16.96 -0.58 7.94
N ASP A 76 -18.15 -1.03 8.34
CA ASP A 76 -18.37 -1.92 9.49
C ASP A 76 -17.79 -3.34 9.25
N SER A 77 -17.20 -3.57 8.08
CA SER A 77 -16.55 -4.82 7.72
C SER A 77 -15.06 -4.74 8.01
N SER A 78 -14.60 -5.66 8.87
CA SER A 78 -13.22 -6.13 8.89
C SER A 78 -12.72 -6.35 7.46
N PHE A 79 -11.41 -6.18 7.19
CA PHE A 79 -10.78 -6.60 5.93
C PHE A 79 -11.33 -7.98 5.55
N GLU A 80 -12.31 -8.03 4.64
CA GLU A 80 -12.99 -9.27 4.31
C GLU A 80 -11.98 -10.14 3.57
N LYS A 81 -11.80 -11.37 4.03
CA LYS A 81 -10.81 -12.34 3.55
C LYS A 81 -10.82 -12.57 2.02
N GLU A 82 -11.90 -12.18 1.35
CA GLU A 82 -12.11 -12.34 -0.10
C GLU A 82 -12.08 -11.02 -0.88
N THR A 83 -11.91 -9.88 -0.23
CA THR A 83 -11.85 -8.58 -0.92
C THR A 83 -10.45 -8.28 -1.42
N ARG A 84 -10.32 -8.15 -2.74
CA ARG A 84 -9.08 -7.74 -3.40
C ARG A 84 -9.01 -6.22 -3.50
N PHE A 85 -7.86 -5.66 -3.15
CA PHE A 85 -7.60 -4.23 -3.29
C PHE A 85 -6.50 -3.96 -4.31
N GLN A 86 -6.49 -2.76 -4.86
CA GLN A 86 -5.33 -2.16 -5.51
C GLN A 86 -4.65 -1.26 -4.48
N LEU A 87 -3.32 -1.32 -4.39
CA LEU A 87 -2.52 -0.38 -3.60
C LEU A 87 -1.94 0.69 -4.52
N HIS A 88 -2.03 1.95 -4.09
CA HIS A 88 -1.38 3.09 -4.74
C HIS A 88 -0.55 3.87 -3.71
N VAL A 89 0.74 4.05 -4.01
CA VAL A 89 1.69 4.83 -3.22
C VAL A 89 2.06 6.07 -4.05
N ALA A 90 1.75 7.25 -3.53
CA ALA A 90 2.15 8.53 -4.10
C ALA A 90 3.29 9.14 -3.29
N LEU A 91 4.35 9.56 -3.97
CA LEU A 91 5.59 10.06 -3.38
C LEU A 91 5.83 11.50 -3.84
N THR A 92 6.27 12.37 -2.93
CA THR A 92 6.73 13.73 -3.23
C THR A 92 8.09 13.95 -2.59
N SER A 93 9.06 14.45 -3.37
CA SER A 93 10.41 14.75 -2.89
C SER A 93 10.51 16.16 -2.28
N HIS A 94 11.64 16.49 -1.65
CA HIS A 94 11.90 17.85 -1.16
C HIS A 94 11.95 18.90 -2.27
N ASP A 95 12.34 18.51 -3.49
CA ASP A 95 12.34 19.37 -4.68
C ASP A 95 10.97 19.37 -5.41
N ASP A 96 9.91 18.92 -4.73
CA ASP A 96 8.53 18.82 -5.22
C ASP A 96 8.35 17.97 -6.51
N ILE A 97 9.35 17.16 -6.87
CA ILE A 97 9.21 16.10 -7.89
C ILE A 97 8.29 15.02 -7.32
N THR A 98 7.32 14.57 -8.11
CA THR A 98 6.38 13.52 -7.73
C THR A 98 6.62 12.23 -8.50
N SER A 99 6.26 11.11 -7.87
CA SER A 99 6.30 9.78 -8.48
C SER A 99 5.28 8.87 -7.82
N TYR A 100 5.07 7.68 -8.37
CA TYR A 100 4.14 6.72 -7.80
C TYR A 100 4.56 5.27 -8.03
N ALA A 101 4.01 4.40 -7.19
CA ALA A 101 4.03 2.96 -7.31
C ALA A 101 2.61 2.42 -7.13
N SER A 102 2.22 1.41 -7.90
CA SER A 102 0.89 0.81 -7.82
C SER A 102 0.96 -0.69 -8.00
N TYR A 103 0.12 -1.41 -7.27
CA TYR A 103 0.03 -2.86 -7.30
C TYR A 103 -1.41 -3.26 -7.55
N ASP A 104 -1.66 -4.02 -8.62
CA ASP A 104 -3.01 -4.44 -9.04
C ASP A 104 -3.66 -5.51 -8.15
N ASP A 105 -2.98 -5.93 -7.08
CA ASP A 105 -3.49 -6.74 -5.99
C ASP A 105 -2.80 -6.30 -4.70
N PHE A 106 -3.56 -6.23 -3.62
CA PHE A 106 -3.11 -5.92 -2.28
C PHE A 106 -4.04 -6.64 -1.30
N ARG A 107 -3.43 -7.48 -0.47
CA ARG A 107 -4.10 -8.19 0.63
C ARG A 107 -3.12 -8.35 1.78
N LEU A 108 -3.66 -8.43 2.99
CA LEU A 108 -2.94 -8.80 4.20
C LEU A 108 -3.50 -10.11 4.72
N ASP A 109 -2.63 -11.00 5.18
CA ASP A 109 -3.06 -12.19 5.90
C ASP A 109 -3.57 -11.82 7.32
N SER A 110 -4.11 -12.80 8.04
CA SER A 110 -4.62 -12.59 9.39
C SER A 110 -3.49 -12.36 10.40
N GLU A 111 -3.88 -11.92 11.61
CA GLU A 111 -2.99 -11.77 12.77
C GLU A 111 -2.20 -13.05 13.09
N THR A 112 -2.85 -14.22 12.99
CA THR A 112 -2.20 -15.54 13.21
C THR A 112 -1.14 -15.88 12.17
N GLN A 113 -1.12 -15.15 11.05
CA GLN A 113 -0.12 -15.23 9.99
C GLN A 113 0.71 -13.94 9.93
N PHE A 114 0.79 -13.21 11.05
CA PHE A 114 1.60 -12.00 11.21
C PHE A 114 1.35 -10.92 10.14
N PHE A 115 0.12 -10.84 9.63
CA PHE A 115 -0.27 -9.82 8.64
C PHE A 115 0.62 -9.78 7.40
N CYS A 116 1.05 -10.94 6.87
CA CYS A 116 1.86 -10.98 5.65
C CYS A 116 1.25 -10.15 4.52
N ILE A 117 2.07 -9.30 3.89
CA ILE A 117 1.64 -8.50 2.74
C ILE A 117 1.68 -9.34 1.47
N HIS A 118 0.73 -9.18 0.58
CA HIS A 118 0.82 -9.74 -0.76
C HIS A 118 0.52 -8.68 -1.81
N LEU A 119 1.38 -8.60 -2.82
CA LEU A 119 1.34 -7.59 -3.85
C LEU A 119 1.14 -8.20 -5.24
N GLY A 120 0.30 -7.55 -6.04
CA GLY A 120 0.08 -7.89 -7.44
C GLY A 120 1.17 -7.33 -8.36
N ARG A 121 0.85 -7.24 -9.65
CA ARG A 121 1.74 -6.68 -10.66
C ARG A 121 1.98 -5.20 -10.38
N TYR A 122 3.26 -4.81 -10.45
CA TYR A 122 3.70 -3.44 -10.28
C TYR A 122 3.45 -2.59 -11.54
N ALA A 123 3.05 -1.35 -11.34
CA ALA A 123 3.11 -0.27 -12.32
C ALA A 123 3.46 1.05 -11.62
N GLY A 124 4.40 1.82 -12.17
CA GLY A 124 4.79 3.08 -11.56
C GLY A 124 6.06 3.67 -12.14
N SER A 125 6.33 4.91 -11.76
CA SER A 125 7.54 5.67 -12.11
C SER A 125 8.58 5.70 -11.00
N ALA A 126 8.26 5.17 -9.81
CA ALA A 126 9.13 5.21 -8.63
C ALA A 126 10.08 4.02 -8.50
N GLY A 127 10.00 3.02 -9.40
CA GLY A 127 10.58 1.70 -9.18
C GLY A 127 9.80 0.88 -8.14
N ASP A 128 9.98 -0.44 -8.15
CA ASP A 128 9.30 -1.38 -7.24
C ASP A 128 10.16 -1.59 -5.97
N ALA A 129 10.05 -0.69 -4.99
CA ALA A 129 10.86 -0.78 -3.77
C ALA A 129 10.46 -1.93 -2.84
N PHE A 130 9.20 -2.39 -2.88
CA PHE A 130 8.79 -3.57 -2.13
C PHE A 130 9.53 -4.81 -2.61
N ARG A 131 9.71 -4.99 -3.93
CA ARG A 131 10.43 -6.16 -4.46
C ARG A 131 11.96 -5.98 -4.48
N GLY A 132 12.42 -4.75 -4.45
CA GLY A 132 13.84 -4.40 -4.46
C GLY A 132 14.56 -4.81 -5.75
N TYR A 133 15.87 -4.99 -5.67
CA TYR A 133 16.71 -5.43 -6.78
C TYR A 133 17.05 -6.93 -6.71
N ASP A 134 17.12 -7.46 -5.50
CA ASP A 134 17.50 -8.84 -5.22
C ASP A 134 16.44 -9.56 -4.38
N GLN A 135 16.41 -10.89 -4.45
CA GLN A 135 15.39 -11.70 -3.74
C GLN A 135 15.42 -11.51 -2.22
N GLU A 136 16.60 -11.28 -1.64
CA GLU A 136 16.79 -11.05 -0.20
C GLU A 136 16.12 -9.76 0.29
N GLN A 137 15.93 -8.79 -0.62
CA GLN A 137 15.30 -7.50 -0.34
C GLN A 137 13.78 -7.53 -0.58
N ASN A 138 13.25 -8.62 -1.13
CA ASN A 138 11.85 -8.69 -1.55
C ASN A 138 10.92 -8.80 -0.34
N GLN A 139 10.15 -7.74 -0.10
CA GLN A 139 9.21 -7.58 1.00
C GLN A 139 7.80 -8.10 0.65
N ASP A 140 7.55 -8.51 -0.60
CA ASP A 140 6.31 -9.23 -0.95
C ASP A 140 6.27 -10.55 -0.19
N THR A 141 5.11 -10.93 0.36
CA THR A 141 4.89 -12.07 1.27
C THR A 141 5.56 -11.98 2.63
N ALA A 142 6.30 -10.90 2.92
CA ALA A 142 6.96 -10.74 4.21
C ALA A 142 5.92 -10.53 5.33
N PRO A 143 6.11 -11.14 6.50
CA PRO A 143 5.32 -10.86 7.69
C PRO A 143 5.59 -9.45 8.21
N PHE A 144 4.62 -8.88 8.92
CA PHE A 144 4.81 -7.61 9.59
C PHE A 144 5.76 -7.79 10.79
N SER A 145 6.68 -6.84 10.93
CA SER A 145 7.65 -6.78 12.02
C SER A 145 7.55 -5.41 12.69
N ALA A 146 7.73 -5.37 14.00
CA ALA A 146 7.65 -4.19 14.85
C ALA A 146 8.68 -4.28 15.98
N SER A 147 8.77 -3.25 16.81
CA SER A 147 9.73 -3.19 17.91
C SER A 147 9.56 -4.32 18.94
N ASP A 148 8.33 -4.82 19.07
CA ASP A 148 7.91 -5.86 20.00
C ASP A 148 7.74 -7.25 19.35
N VAL A 149 7.82 -7.33 18.02
CA VAL A 149 7.64 -8.58 17.25
C VAL A 149 8.60 -8.60 16.07
N ASP A 150 9.61 -9.46 16.13
CA ASP A 150 10.63 -9.55 15.10
C ASP A 150 10.40 -10.72 14.13
N ASN A 151 9.96 -10.39 12.90
CA ASN A 151 9.77 -11.34 11.80
C ASN A 151 10.54 -10.90 10.53
N ASP A 152 11.60 -10.10 10.68
CA ASP A 152 12.16 -9.31 9.57
C ASP A 152 13.15 -10.05 8.65
N GLY A 153 13.33 -11.36 8.88
CA GLY A 153 14.24 -12.21 8.13
C GLY A 153 15.70 -12.16 8.59
N CYS A 154 16.04 -11.37 9.63
CA CYS A 154 17.39 -11.27 10.19
C CYS A 154 17.57 -12.05 11.48
N ASN A 155 17.52 -13.39 11.40
CA ASN A 155 17.70 -14.24 12.58
C ASN A 155 18.96 -15.15 12.47
N PRO A 156 19.97 -15.01 13.36
CA PRO A 156 20.05 -14.04 14.47
C PRO A 156 20.49 -12.64 14.02
N SER A 157 21.00 -12.50 12.79
CA SER A 157 21.34 -11.20 12.19
C SER A 157 21.54 -11.32 10.68
N CYS A 158 21.46 -10.20 9.97
CA CYS A 158 21.87 -10.04 8.58
C CYS A 158 23.13 -9.17 8.46
N SER A 159 23.87 -9.32 7.36
CA SER A 159 24.90 -8.36 6.94
C SER A 159 24.36 -7.48 5.82
N ILE A 160 23.96 -6.25 6.14
CA ILE A 160 23.39 -5.30 5.18
C ILE A 160 24.41 -4.18 4.94
N GLY A 161 25.10 -4.25 3.79
CA GLY A 161 26.28 -3.42 3.54
C GLY A 161 27.40 -3.74 4.54
N ASN A 162 27.86 -2.73 5.27
CA ASN A 162 28.92 -2.88 6.29
C ASN A 162 28.37 -2.98 7.72
N ARG A 163 27.10 -3.35 7.89
CA ARG A 163 26.44 -3.38 9.20
C ARG A 163 25.84 -4.75 9.48
N THR A 164 26.03 -5.20 10.71
CA THR A 164 25.28 -6.31 11.28
C THR A 164 23.96 -5.78 11.79
N VAL A 165 22.86 -6.37 11.32
CA VAL A 165 21.50 -5.97 11.70
C VAL A 165 20.84 -7.14 12.40
N GLU A 166 20.53 -6.96 13.68
CA GLU A 166 19.79 -7.93 14.50
C GLU A 166 18.28 -7.69 14.45
N SER A 167 17.85 -6.43 14.22
CA SER A 167 16.45 -6.09 13.98
C SER A 167 16.34 -4.83 13.11
N CYS A 168 15.57 -4.93 12.04
CA CYS A 168 15.25 -3.87 11.10
C CYS A 168 14.35 -2.83 11.74
N SER A 169 13.38 -3.22 12.57
CA SER A 169 12.57 -2.27 13.32
C SER A 169 13.47 -1.39 14.21
N ALA A 170 14.41 -2.00 14.96
CA ALA A 170 15.36 -1.26 15.78
C ALA A 170 16.27 -0.33 14.95
N GLN A 171 16.73 -0.78 13.78
CA GLN A 171 17.53 0.05 12.86
C GLN A 171 16.74 1.25 12.32
N HIS A 172 15.45 1.05 12.10
CA HIS A 172 14.51 2.05 11.58
C HIS A 172 13.68 2.67 12.71
N ASN A 173 14.34 3.06 13.81
CA ASN A 173 13.74 3.83 14.91
C ASN A 173 12.42 3.27 15.44
N GLN A 174 12.37 1.94 15.64
CA GLN A 174 11.22 1.20 16.19
C GLN A 174 9.95 1.26 15.30
N THR A 175 10.09 1.61 14.03
CA THR A 175 8.97 1.55 13.07
C THR A 175 8.54 0.11 12.82
N GLY A 176 7.24 -0.09 12.61
CA GLY A 176 6.70 -1.34 12.12
C GLY A 176 6.61 -1.34 10.59
N TRP A 177 6.99 -2.43 9.94
CA TRP A 177 6.89 -2.59 8.49
C TRP A 177 6.96 -4.07 8.07
N TRP A 178 6.63 -4.36 6.81
CA TRP A 178 6.91 -5.66 6.17
C TRP A 178 8.39 -5.75 5.78
N PHE A 179 9.26 -5.92 6.77
CA PHE A 179 10.70 -6.05 6.57
C PHE A 179 11.06 -7.45 6.06
N ASN A 180 12.01 -7.54 5.13
CA ASN A 180 12.70 -8.77 4.76
C ASN A 180 14.17 -8.43 4.48
N GLN A 181 15.07 -8.85 5.38
CA GLN A 181 16.42 -8.30 5.49
C GLN A 181 16.42 -6.76 5.37
N CYS A 182 15.47 -6.16 6.09
CA CYS A 182 15.03 -4.76 6.05
C CYS A 182 14.40 -4.30 4.73
N GLY A 183 14.89 -4.78 3.59
CA GLY A 183 14.37 -4.42 2.27
C GLY A 183 14.67 -2.98 1.88
N LEU A 184 13.95 -2.49 0.87
CA LEU A 184 14.19 -1.21 0.20
C LEU A 184 13.02 -0.21 0.29
N ALA A 185 11.91 -0.60 0.92
CA ALA A 185 10.81 0.28 1.29
C ALA A 185 10.61 0.30 2.81
N ASN A 186 10.37 1.49 3.35
CA ASN A 186 9.77 1.69 4.69
C ASN A 186 9.10 3.06 4.70
N LEU A 187 7.78 3.09 4.58
CA LEU A 187 7.03 4.34 4.51
C LEU A 187 6.64 4.90 5.87
N ASN A 188 6.92 4.15 6.95
CA ASN A 188 6.60 4.53 8.32
C ASN A 188 7.75 5.29 9.01
N GLY A 189 8.81 5.63 8.26
CA GLY A 189 9.88 6.52 8.73
C GLY A 189 9.42 7.97 8.88
N CYS A 190 10.12 8.73 9.71
CA CYS A 190 9.87 10.14 9.98
C CYS A 190 10.71 11.06 9.08
N PRO A 191 10.12 12.10 8.46
CA PRO A 191 10.87 13.04 7.61
C PRO A 191 11.94 13.85 8.36
N GLU A 192 11.79 14.04 9.67
CA GLU A 192 12.66 14.89 10.49
C GLU A 192 13.73 14.06 11.24
N ASP A 193 14.90 14.66 11.41
CA ASP A 193 16.11 14.16 12.08
C ASP A 193 17.11 13.35 11.25
N ALA A 194 17.60 13.97 10.17
CA ALA A 194 18.88 13.60 9.56
C ALA A 194 20.09 13.96 10.45
N GLU A 195 19.96 14.95 11.34
CA GLU A 195 21.09 15.48 12.12
C GLU A 195 21.30 14.83 13.50
N GLN A 196 20.28 14.18 14.09
CA GLN A 196 20.38 13.56 15.43
C GLN A 196 20.49 12.04 15.42
N SER A 197 20.22 11.39 14.29
CA SER A 197 20.24 9.93 14.20
C SER A 197 21.68 9.44 14.03
N GLN A 198 22.30 9.00 15.13
CA GLN A 198 23.61 8.33 15.16
C GLN A 198 23.61 7.02 14.33
N GLY A 199 23.55 7.13 13.01
CA GLY A 199 23.52 6.01 12.07
C GLY A 199 22.16 5.34 11.89
N GLN A 200 21.07 5.78 12.53
CA GLN A 200 19.73 5.20 12.33
C GLN A 200 19.04 5.76 11.08
N ARG A 201 18.34 4.91 10.32
CA ARG A 201 17.56 5.35 9.15
C ARG A 201 16.21 5.86 9.62
N THR A 202 16.12 7.15 9.93
CA THR A 202 14.89 7.78 10.41
C THR A 202 13.94 8.18 9.29
N HIS A 203 14.39 8.31 8.03
CA HIS A 203 13.60 8.86 6.91
C HIS A 203 12.64 7.86 6.24
N ILE A 204 11.59 8.40 5.62
CA ILE A 204 10.73 7.68 4.66
C ILE A 204 11.61 7.10 3.55
N LEU A 205 11.57 5.79 3.36
CA LEU A 205 12.43 5.06 2.44
C LEU A 205 11.63 4.48 1.26
N TRP A 206 12.06 4.83 0.04
CA TRP A 206 11.66 4.17 -1.22
C TRP A 206 12.88 4.16 -2.15
N ASP A 207 13.80 3.23 -1.92
CA ASP A 207 15.17 3.31 -2.44
C ASP A 207 15.26 3.21 -3.97
N THR A 208 14.26 2.59 -4.62
CA THR A 208 14.23 2.43 -6.08
C THR A 208 13.86 3.71 -6.83
N TRP A 209 13.39 4.75 -6.13
CA TRP A 209 13.10 6.05 -6.73
C TRP A 209 14.37 6.90 -6.80
N ARG A 210 15.08 6.78 -7.93
CA ARG A 210 16.41 7.38 -8.13
C ARG A 210 16.49 8.25 -9.38
N GLN A 211 17.30 9.29 -9.31
CA GLN A 211 17.75 10.10 -10.45
C GLN A 211 19.28 10.01 -10.56
N ASN A 212 19.79 9.58 -11.72
CA ASN A 212 21.23 9.41 -11.96
C ASN A 212 21.95 8.55 -10.88
N GLY A 213 21.27 7.52 -10.37
CA GLY A 213 21.79 6.63 -9.32
C GLY A 213 21.62 7.15 -7.89
N VAL A 214 21.18 8.39 -7.69
CA VAL A 214 20.94 8.98 -6.36
C VAL A 214 19.46 8.86 -5.99
N ALA A 215 19.16 8.34 -4.81
CA ALA A 215 17.79 8.24 -4.31
C ALA A 215 17.20 9.61 -3.98
N HIS A 216 15.92 9.82 -4.32
CA HIS A 216 15.22 11.04 -3.93
C HIS A 216 14.99 11.08 -2.41
N THR A 217 15.20 12.24 -1.80
CA THR A 217 14.77 12.48 -0.41
C THR A 217 13.27 12.75 -0.40
N ILE A 218 12.52 11.89 0.27
CA ILE A 218 11.05 11.92 0.27
C ILE A 218 10.56 12.89 1.35
N LYS A 219 9.84 13.91 0.92
CA LYS A 219 9.19 14.93 1.78
C LYS A 219 7.85 14.42 2.31
N SER A 220 7.08 13.74 1.47
CA SER A 220 5.80 13.16 1.86
C SER A 220 5.46 11.92 1.04
N VAL A 221 4.69 11.02 1.67
CA VAL A 221 4.15 9.82 1.04
C VAL A 221 2.68 9.68 1.39
N THR A 222 1.92 9.01 0.54
CA THR A 222 0.54 8.62 0.81
C THR A 222 0.27 7.23 0.26
N MET A 223 -0.26 6.35 1.10
CA MET A 223 -0.76 5.03 0.71
C MET A 223 -2.28 5.06 0.63
N LYS A 224 -2.85 4.61 -0.49
CA LYS A 224 -4.29 4.47 -0.69
C LYS A 224 -4.62 3.10 -1.21
N ILE A 225 -5.74 2.54 -0.74
CA ILE A 225 -6.29 1.29 -1.25
C ILE A 225 -7.60 1.55 -1.98
N ARG A 226 -7.86 0.77 -3.03
CA ARG A 226 -9.11 0.80 -3.79
C ARG A 226 -9.62 -0.61 -4.00
N ARG A 227 -10.90 -0.88 -3.67
CA ARG A 227 -11.51 -2.19 -3.91
C ARG A 227 -11.51 -2.51 -5.41
N ILE A 228 -11.18 -3.75 -5.77
CA ILE A 228 -11.30 -4.28 -7.13
C ILE A 228 -12.59 -5.08 -7.18
N ALA A 229 -13.51 -4.71 -8.06
CA ALA A 229 -14.71 -5.50 -8.31
C ALA A 229 -14.29 -6.82 -8.98
N THR A 230 -14.58 -7.94 -8.33
CA THR A 230 -14.53 -9.26 -8.97
C THR A 230 -15.78 -9.40 -9.83
N ASN A 231 -15.62 -9.28 -11.15
CA ASN A 231 -16.68 -9.65 -12.09
C ASN A 231 -16.80 -11.18 -12.07
N ASN A 232 -17.81 -11.70 -11.38
CA ASN A 232 -18.27 -13.07 -11.53
C ASN A 232 -19.29 -13.14 -12.68
#